data_AF-A0A9Q6A7J1-F1
#
_entry.id   AF-A0A9Q6A7J1-F1
#
_cell.length_a   1.000
_cell.length_b   1.000
_cell.length_c   1.000
_cell.angle_alpha   90.00
_cell.angle_beta   90.00
_cell.angle_gamma   90.00
#
_symmetry.space_group_name_H-M   'P 1'
#
loop_
_entity.id
_entity.type
_entity.pdbx_description
1 polymer ?
#
loop_
_entity_poly.entity_id
_entity_poly.type
_entity_poly.pdbx_seq_one_letter_code
_entity_poly.pdbx_strand_id
1 'polypeptide(L)'
;MKKTISALTAAAALSGTVFGFGTAIPAKAAAQANPPAEETTSSSAELVKNLYNTAFTGEMPQQVQGLTINKSTKGDVHAKMGEPERPAGGNNMFDLYSWNMGNPGYGFSYNKDMTISEIRYFGTGVERRLNLGGVTPDVLSGQIGPADRILTVPFTDEIDYIYDTGPYELHFVIGKDQTADHVNLRAR
;
A
#
# COMPACT_ATOMS: atom_id res chain seq x y z
N MET A 1 20.86 33.20 27.75
CA MET A 1 20.00 33.41 28.94
C MET A 1 18.95 32.32 28.96
N LYS A 2 18.94 31.52 30.03
CA LYS A 2 18.06 30.36 30.23
C LYS A 2 16.72 30.85 30.79
N LYS A 3 15.59 30.34 30.29
CA LYS A 3 14.27 30.52 30.92
C LYS A 3 13.71 29.15 31.32
N THR A 4 13.77 28.91 32.61
CA THR A 4 13.09 27.87 33.38
C THR A 4 11.61 28.23 33.54
N ILE A 5 10.70 27.26 33.41
CA ILE A 5 9.35 27.33 33.99
C ILE A 5 9.04 26.01 34.70
N SER A 6 8.66 26.19 35.96
CA SER A 6 8.23 25.29 37.05
C SER A 6 7.23 24.20 36.65
N ALA A 7 7.41 22.94 37.08
CA ALA A 7 7.07 22.35 38.39
C ALA A 7 5.56 22.30 38.70
N LEU A 8 5.01 21.08 38.75
CA LEU A 8 3.81 20.75 39.51
C LEU A 8 3.90 19.30 40.01
N THR A 9 4.30 19.19 41.27
CA THR A 9 4.21 18.00 42.11
C THR A 9 2.76 17.86 42.56
N ALA A 10 2.13 16.70 42.32
CA ALA A 10 0.83 16.38 42.91
C ALA A 10 0.94 15.09 43.72
N ALA A 11 0.71 15.24 45.03
CA ALA A 11 0.78 14.21 46.04
C ALA A 11 -0.34 13.17 45.89
N ALA A 12 0.01 11.88 45.96
CA ALA A 12 -0.96 10.81 46.09
C ALA A 12 -1.28 10.61 47.58
N ALA A 13 -2.46 11.05 48.01
CA ALA A 13 -3.04 10.69 49.29
C ALA A 13 -3.85 9.39 49.10
N LEU A 14 -3.36 8.29 49.66
CA LEU A 14 -4.07 7.01 49.75
C LEU A 14 -4.77 6.94 51.11
N SER A 15 -6.10 7.03 51.12
CA SER A 15 -6.90 6.74 52.31
C SER A 15 -8.31 6.24 51.94
N GLY A 16 -8.65 5.04 52.43
CA GLY A 16 -9.98 4.76 52.97
C GLY A 16 -11.01 4.06 52.07
N THR A 17 -11.19 2.76 52.31
CA THR A 17 -12.40 1.96 51.97
C THR A 17 -13.55 2.22 52.94
N VAL A 18 -14.79 2.40 52.44
CA VAL A 18 -16.06 2.05 53.12
C VAL A 18 -17.17 1.71 52.10
N PHE A 19 -17.91 0.63 52.34
CA PHE A 19 -19.11 0.15 51.62
C PHE A 19 -20.39 0.97 51.94
N GLY A 20 -21.34 1.09 51.00
CA GLY A 20 -22.73 1.43 51.35
C GLY A 20 -23.62 2.03 50.23
N PHE A 21 -24.69 1.29 49.90
CA PHE A 21 -25.94 1.56 49.17
C PHE A 21 -26.35 3.02 48.78
N GLY A 22 -26.88 3.19 47.56
CA GLY A 22 -27.90 4.22 47.24
C GLY A 22 -27.73 5.04 45.96
N THR A 23 -28.49 4.68 44.91
CA THR A 23 -29.07 5.50 43.81
C THR A 23 -28.31 6.69 43.18
N ALA A 24 -27.90 6.48 41.92
CA ALA A 24 -28.01 7.32 40.71
C ALA A 24 -27.64 8.83 40.74
N ILE A 25 -26.47 9.18 40.17
CA ILE A 25 -26.22 10.41 39.38
C ILE A 25 -25.08 10.13 38.34
N PRO A 26 -24.87 10.94 37.29
CA PRO A 26 -24.75 10.51 35.89
C PRO A 26 -23.35 9.98 35.50
N ALA A 27 -23.31 9.01 34.60
CA ALA A 27 -22.06 8.57 33.98
C ALA A 27 -21.51 9.69 33.08
N LYS A 28 -20.49 10.42 33.56
CA LYS A 28 -19.62 11.24 32.73
C LYS A 28 -18.79 10.30 31.87
N ALA A 29 -19.25 10.04 30.65
CA ALA A 29 -18.48 9.32 29.65
C ALA A 29 -17.17 10.10 29.41
N ALA A 30 -16.08 9.56 29.93
CA ALA A 30 -14.75 9.99 29.51
C ALA A 30 -14.60 9.55 28.06
N ALA A 31 -14.63 10.51 27.14
CA ALA A 31 -14.21 10.30 25.78
C ALA A 31 -12.75 9.82 25.81
N GLN A 32 -12.58 8.52 25.61
CA GLN A 32 -11.28 7.91 25.43
C GLN A 32 -10.77 8.41 24.07
N ALA A 33 -9.88 9.39 24.10
CA ALA A 33 -9.16 9.82 22.93
C ALA A 33 -8.32 8.62 22.45
N ASN A 34 -8.68 8.05 21.30
CA ASN A 34 -7.82 7.08 20.63
C ASN A 34 -6.46 7.73 20.35
N PRO A 35 -5.33 7.09 20.70
CA PRO A 35 -4.03 7.54 20.23
C PRO A 35 -3.96 7.43 18.69
N PRO A 36 -3.13 8.25 18.03
CA PRO A 36 -3.04 8.28 16.57
C PRO A 36 -2.47 6.97 16.01
N ALA A 37 -2.90 6.64 14.80
CA ALA A 37 -2.64 5.42 14.07
C ALA A 37 -1.15 5.19 13.72
N GLU A 38 -0.35 4.69 14.67
CA GLU A 38 1.05 4.31 14.42
C GLU A 38 1.20 2.88 13.87
N GLU A 39 0.22 1.99 14.03
CA GLU A 39 0.33 0.62 13.52
C GLU A 39 0.09 0.50 12.01
N THR A 40 -0.78 1.34 11.44
CA THR A 40 -1.22 1.24 10.04
C THR A 40 -0.14 1.60 9.01
N THR A 41 0.77 2.52 9.36
CA THR A 41 1.83 3.02 8.45
C THR A 41 2.97 2.03 8.28
N SER A 42 3.17 1.11 9.24
CA SER A 42 4.26 0.12 9.18
C SER A 42 4.09 -0.87 8.02
N SER A 43 2.87 -1.39 7.83
CA SER A 43 2.56 -2.38 6.79
C SER A 43 2.63 -1.78 5.37
N SER A 44 2.06 -0.59 5.15
CA SER A 44 2.13 0.05 3.82
C SER A 44 3.55 0.54 3.49
N ALA A 45 4.30 1.01 4.49
CA ALA A 45 5.70 1.38 4.31
C ALA A 45 6.58 0.18 3.92
N GLU A 46 6.38 -0.98 4.55
CA GLU A 46 7.06 -2.22 4.19
C GLU A 46 6.69 -2.68 2.79
N LEU A 47 5.41 -2.58 2.40
CA LEU A 47 4.95 -2.87 1.04
C LEU A 47 5.69 -2.00 0.01
N VAL A 48 5.78 -0.68 0.23
CA VAL A 48 6.47 0.24 -0.68
C VAL A 48 7.94 -0.15 -0.84
N LYS A 49 8.64 -0.42 0.26
CA LYS A 49 10.04 -0.87 0.23
C LYS A 49 10.20 -2.18 -0.53
N ASN A 50 9.32 -3.15 -0.31
CA ASN A 50 9.38 -4.44 -0.98
C ASN A 50 9.15 -4.32 -2.48
N LEU A 51 8.13 -3.57 -2.90
CA LEU A 51 7.86 -3.29 -4.31
C LEU A 51 9.06 -2.60 -4.97
N TYR A 52 9.62 -1.58 -4.32
CA TYR A 52 10.78 -0.85 -4.84
C TYR A 52 12.01 -1.74 -4.98
N ASN A 53 12.28 -2.60 -3.99
CA ASN A 53 13.45 -3.48 -4.01
C ASN A 53 13.35 -4.58 -5.07
N THR A 54 12.18 -5.21 -5.26
CA THR A 54 12.01 -6.25 -6.30
C THR A 54 11.91 -5.67 -7.70
N ALA A 55 11.52 -4.39 -7.84
CA ALA A 55 11.45 -3.73 -9.12
C ALA A 55 12.82 -3.68 -9.84
N PHE A 56 13.94 -3.61 -9.10
CA PHE A 56 15.29 -3.68 -9.69
C PHE A 56 15.57 -4.98 -10.44
N THR A 57 14.86 -6.07 -10.11
CA THR A 57 14.97 -7.36 -10.81
C THR A 57 13.85 -7.57 -11.82
N GLY A 58 12.95 -6.60 -12.01
CA GLY A 58 11.82 -6.71 -12.92
C GLY A 58 10.73 -7.63 -12.40
N GLU A 59 10.61 -7.78 -11.08
CA GLU A 59 9.64 -8.65 -10.44
C GLU A 59 8.79 -7.89 -9.41
N MET A 60 7.62 -8.44 -9.11
CA MET A 60 6.81 -8.02 -7.97
C MET A 60 6.88 -9.06 -6.84
N PRO A 61 6.68 -8.65 -5.58
CA PRO A 61 6.80 -9.55 -4.43
C PRO A 61 5.60 -10.50 -4.32
N GLN A 62 5.60 -11.34 -3.28
CA GLN A 62 4.50 -12.24 -2.91
C GLN A 62 4.19 -13.31 -3.98
N GLN A 63 2.91 -13.51 -4.31
CA GLN A 63 2.40 -14.65 -5.09
C GLN A 63 2.98 -14.69 -6.51
N VAL A 64 3.48 -13.55 -7.01
CA VAL A 64 3.99 -13.40 -8.37
C VAL A 64 5.51 -13.37 -8.44
N GLN A 65 6.21 -13.55 -7.31
CA GLN A 65 7.67 -13.55 -7.26
C GLN A 65 8.28 -14.61 -8.20
N GLY A 66 9.35 -14.27 -8.91
CA GLY A 66 9.94 -15.10 -9.96
C GLY A 66 9.26 -14.97 -11.33
N LEU A 67 8.20 -14.17 -11.45
CA LEU A 67 7.69 -13.71 -12.75
C LEU A 67 8.40 -12.41 -13.13
N THR A 68 9.27 -12.47 -14.13
CA THR A 68 10.14 -11.36 -14.52
C THR A 68 9.69 -10.73 -15.84
N ILE A 69 9.63 -9.39 -15.88
CA ILE A 69 9.40 -8.60 -17.10
C ILE A 69 10.37 -9.01 -18.22
N ASN A 70 9.84 -9.16 -19.45
CA ASN A 70 10.54 -9.56 -20.68
C ASN A 70 11.26 -10.92 -20.62
N LYS A 71 10.97 -11.78 -19.63
CA LYS A 71 11.54 -13.13 -19.53
C LYS A 71 10.49 -14.19 -19.30
N SER A 72 9.67 -14.02 -18.26
CA SER A 72 8.57 -14.94 -17.98
C SER A 72 7.47 -14.74 -19.01
N THR A 73 6.78 -15.83 -19.34
CA THR A 73 5.77 -15.88 -20.39
C THR A 73 4.36 -15.90 -19.82
N LYS A 74 3.36 -15.69 -20.67
CA LYS A 74 1.95 -15.93 -20.34
C LYS A 74 1.70 -17.34 -19.77
N GLY A 75 2.39 -18.34 -20.32
CA GLY A 75 2.31 -19.71 -19.81
C GLY A 75 2.82 -19.83 -18.37
N ASP A 76 3.90 -19.15 -18.03
CA ASP A 76 4.45 -19.14 -16.66
C ASP A 76 3.50 -18.42 -15.68
N VAL A 77 2.88 -17.34 -16.12
CA VAL A 77 1.83 -16.65 -15.34
C VAL A 77 0.68 -17.62 -15.04
N HIS A 78 0.18 -18.31 -16.07
CA HIS A 78 -0.94 -19.25 -15.91
C HIS A 78 -0.57 -20.47 -15.07
N ALA A 79 0.66 -20.98 -15.21
CA ALA A 79 1.16 -22.07 -14.37
C ALA A 79 1.25 -21.67 -12.89
N LYS A 80 1.57 -20.40 -12.60
CA LYS A 80 1.74 -19.90 -11.24
C LYS A 80 0.43 -19.43 -10.60
N MET A 81 -0.41 -18.74 -11.36
CA MET A 81 -1.61 -18.04 -10.88
C MET A 81 -2.91 -18.74 -11.27
N GLY A 82 -2.86 -19.74 -12.15
CA GLY A 82 -4.04 -20.33 -12.77
C GLY A 82 -4.59 -19.48 -13.92
N GLU A 83 -5.79 -19.83 -14.38
CA GLU A 83 -6.49 -19.06 -15.40
C GLU A 83 -6.97 -17.71 -14.84
N PRO A 84 -6.84 -16.60 -15.59
CA PRO A 84 -7.31 -15.30 -15.14
C PRO A 84 -8.84 -15.26 -15.08
N GLU A 85 -9.42 -14.58 -14.08
CA GLU A 85 -10.88 -14.38 -14.06
C GLU A 85 -11.34 -13.49 -15.21
N ARG A 86 -10.46 -12.60 -15.70
CA ARG A 86 -10.68 -11.85 -16.94
C ARG A 86 -9.44 -11.90 -17.83
N PRO A 87 -9.42 -12.76 -18.87
CA PRO A 87 -8.28 -12.83 -19.78
C PRO A 87 -8.14 -11.55 -20.63
N ALA A 88 -6.93 -11.34 -21.13
CA ALA A 88 -6.63 -10.32 -22.13
C ALA A 88 -7.41 -10.62 -23.43
N GLY A 89 -8.07 -9.59 -23.96
CA GLY A 89 -8.91 -9.68 -25.16
C GLY A 89 -9.73 -8.41 -25.39
N GLY A 90 -10.00 -8.09 -26.66
CA GLY A 90 -10.73 -6.89 -27.05
C GLY A 90 -10.04 -5.62 -26.56
N ASN A 91 -10.74 -4.83 -25.73
CA ASN A 91 -10.19 -3.61 -25.14
C ASN A 91 -9.38 -3.85 -23.84
N ASN A 92 -9.37 -5.08 -23.32
CA ASN A 92 -8.65 -5.45 -22.11
C ASN A 92 -7.27 -6.00 -22.48
N MET A 93 -6.21 -5.25 -22.20
CA MET A 93 -4.84 -5.67 -22.54
C MET A 93 -4.19 -6.58 -21.49
N PHE A 94 -4.88 -6.88 -20.39
CA PHE A 94 -4.33 -7.60 -19.24
C PHE A 94 -5.08 -8.89 -18.97
N ASP A 95 -4.35 -9.96 -18.66
CA ASP A 95 -4.90 -11.07 -17.88
C ASP A 95 -5.04 -10.58 -16.43
N LEU A 96 -6.27 -10.55 -15.93
CA LEU A 96 -6.56 -10.04 -14.59
C LEU A 96 -6.87 -11.16 -13.61
N TYR A 97 -6.23 -11.03 -12.46
CA TYR A 97 -6.36 -11.88 -11.28
C TYR A 97 -6.95 -11.03 -10.17
N SER A 98 -8.15 -11.38 -9.71
CA SER A 98 -8.88 -10.62 -8.70
C SER A 98 -8.27 -10.85 -7.32
N TRP A 99 -8.35 -9.86 -6.44
CA TRP A 99 -7.95 -10.08 -5.04
C TRP A 99 -8.87 -11.13 -4.40
N ASN A 100 -8.31 -11.91 -3.46
CA ASN A 100 -9.08 -12.87 -2.69
C ASN A 100 -8.60 -12.88 -1.24
N MET A 101 -9.46 -12.40 -0.33
CA MET A 101 -9.13 -12.18 1.08
C MET A 101 -7.85 -11.34 1.20
N GLY A 102 -6.82 -11.84 1.88
CA GLY A 102 -5.52 -11.19 2.03
C GLY A 102 -4.59 -11.31 0.82
N ASN A 103 -4.99 -11.98 -0.27
CA ASN A 103 -4.19 -12.05 -1.50
C ASN A 103 -4.53 -10.86 -2.41
N PRO A 104 -3.53 -10.10 -2.87
CA PRO A 104 -3.76 -8.95 -3.72
C PRO A 104 -4.12 -9.38 -5.14
N GLY A 105 -4.80 -8.48 -5.84
CA GLY A 105 -5.10 -8.64 -7.26
C GLY A 105 -3.89 -8.26 -8.13
N TYR A 106 -3.78 -8.90 -9.28
CA TYR A 106 -2.72 -8.65 -10.26
C TYR A 106 -3.27 -8.52 -11.68
N GLY A 107 -2.53 -7.81 -12.53
CA GLY A 107 -2.77 -7.75 -13.97
C GLY A 107 -1.46 -7.98 -14.72
N PHE A 108 -1.51 -8.80 -15.78
CA PHE A 108 -0.36 -9.07 -16.63
C PHE A 108 -0.67 -8.72 -18.07
N SER A 109 0.10 -7.81 -18.66
CA SER A 109 0.10 -7.61 -20.12
C SER A 109 1.32 -8.28 -20.73
N TYR A 110 1.26 -8.56 -22.04
CA TYR A 110 2.30 -9.32 -22.73
C TYR A 110 2.77 -8.62 -24.00
N ASN A 111 4.05 -8.80 -24.29
CA ASN A 111 4.65 -8.50 -25.57
C ASN A 111 4.14 -9.44 -26.68
N LYS A 112 4.50 -9.15 -27.94
CA LYS A 112 4.15 -10.00 -29.09
C LYS A 112 4.73 -11.42 -29.00
N ASP A 113 5.87 -11.58 -28.32
CA ASP A 113 6.50 -12.89 -28.08
C ASP A 113 5.92 -13.62 -26.86
N MET A 114 4.83 -13.09 -26.28
CA MET A 114 4.13 -13.62 -25.12
C MET A 114 4.91 -13.53 -23.80
N THR A 115 6.02 -12.78 -23.75
CA THR A 115 6.68 -12.42 -22.48
C THR A 115 5.94 -11.29 -21.77
N ILE A 116 6.05 -11.21 -20.44
CA ILE A 116 5.37 -10.16 -19.66
C ILE A 116 5.94 -8.78 -20.02
N SER A 117 5.07 -7.85 -20.42
CA SER A 117 5.43 -6.45 -20.69
C SER A 117 5.18 -5.51 -19.51
N GLU A 118 4.12 -5.75 -18.74
CA GLU A 118 3.79 -4.97 -17.54
C GLU A 118 3.12 -5.89 -16.51
N ILE A 119 3.54 -5.76 -15.25
CA ILE A 119 2.85 -6.34 -14.09
C ILE A 119 2.17 -5.19 -13.36
N ARG A 120 0.88 -5.34 -13.06
CA ARG A 120 0.07 -4.40 -12.30
C ARG A 120 -0.36 -5.03 -10.99
N TYR A 121 -0.13 -4.34 -9.88
CA TYR A 121 -0.54 -4.74 -8.54
C TYR A 121 -1.71 -3.87 -8.07
N PHE A 122 -2.84 -4.50 -7.73
CA PHE A 122 -4.07 -3.80 -7.33
C PHE A 122 -4.29 -3.77 -5.81
N GLY A 123 -3.42 -4.42 -5.03
CA GLY A 123 -3.61 -4.60 -3.59
C GLY A 123 -4.77 -5.54 -3.26
N THR A 124 -5.11 -5.62 -1.98
CA THR A 124 -6.24 -6.42 -1.45
C THR A 124 -7.50 -5.56 -1.29
N GLY A 125 -8.66 -6.19 -1.41
CA GLY A 125 -9.96 -5.54 -1.17
C GLY A 125 -10.30 -5.39 0.32
N VAL A 126 -9.95 -6.38 1.15
CA VAL A 126 -10.09 -6.29 2.61
C VAL A 126 -8.83 -5.67 3.21
N GLU A 127 -8.99 -4.90 4.29
CA GLU A 127 -7.89 -4.24 5.00
C GLU A 127 -7.00 -3.38 4.07
N ARG A 128 -7.61 -2.75 3.05
CA ARG A 128 -6.89 -1.95 2.04
C ARG A 128 -5.96 -0.89 2.65
N ARG A 129 -6.30 -0.37 3.82
CA ARG A 129 -5.45 0.58 4.57
C ARG A 129 -4.07 0.03 4.94
N LEU A 130 -3.92 -1.28 5.08
CA LEU A 130 -2.64 -1.95 5.34
C LEU A 130 -1.81 -2.20 4.06
N ASN A 131 -2.37 -1.89 2.88
CA ASN A 131 -1.72 -2.02 1.57
C ASN A 131 -1.67 -0.65 0.84
N LEU A 132 -1.95 -0.63 -0.47
CA LEU A 132 -2.16 0.55 -1.32
C LEU A 132 -3.06 1.65 -0.71
N GLY A 133 -4.08 1.30 0.07
CA GLY A 133 -4.90 2.31 0.77
C GLY A 133 -4.16 3.07 1.87
N GLY A 134 -2.96 2.62 2.26
CA GLY A 134 -2.02 3.33 3.13
C GLY A 134 -0.79 3.83 2.38
N VAL A 135 -0.73 3.69 1.04
CA VAL A 135 0.36 4.20 0.20
C VAL A 135 -0.04 5.58 -0.32
N THR A 136 0.51 6.62 0.30
CA THR A 136 0.31 8.03 -0.08
C THR A 136 1.62 8.62 -0.62
N PRO A 137 1.60 9.77 -1.32
CA PRO A 137 2.82 10.46 -1.74
C PRO A 137 3.83 10.71 -0.61
N ASP A 138 3.35 11.03 0.59
CA ASP A 138 4.20 11.23 1.77
C ASP A 138 4.88 9.94 2.23
N VAL A 139 4.14 8.81 2.20
CA VAL A 139 4.72 7.49 2.51
C VAL A 139 5.75 7.10 1.45
N LEU A 140 5.47 7.32 0.17
CA LEU A 140 6.43 7.06 -0.91
C LEU A 140 7.73 7.85 -0.68
N SER A 141 7.62 9.17 -0.54
CA SER A 141 8.75 10.06 -0.30
C SER A 141 9.53 9.68 0.96
N GLY A 142 8.81 9.36 2.05
CA GLY A 142 9.42 8.96 3.32
C GLY A 142 10.12 7.60 3.30
N GLN A 143 9.72 6.67 2.44
CA GLN A 143 10.30 5.32 2.38
C GLN A 143 11.38 5.14 1.32
N ILE A 144 11.19 5.72 0.14
CA ILE A 144 12.02 5.46 -1.04
C ILE A 144 12.58 6.75 -1.69
N GLY A 145 12.38 7.90 -1.04
CA GLY A 145 12.84 9.20 -1.53
C GLY A 145 11.89 9.83 -2.56
N PRO A 146 12.24 10.99 -3.13
CA PRO A 146 11.40 11.65 -4.12
C PRO A 146 11.29 10.84 -5.41
N ALA A 147 10.14 10.92 -6.08
CA ALA A 147 9.95 10.32 -7.39
C ALA A 147 10.85 10.98 -8.45
N ASP A 148 11.36 10.17 -9.39
CA ASP A 148 12.16 10.66 -10.51
C ASP A 148 11.31 11.45 -11.51
N ARG A 149 10.03 11.05 -11.66
CA ARG A 149 9.05 11.75 -12.50
C ARG A 149 7.68 11.72 -11.83
N ILE A 150 6.90 12.77 -12.06
CA ILE A 150 5.49 12.84 -11.67
C ILE A 150 4.69 13.22 -12.91
N LEU A 151 3.79 12.35 -13.36
CA LEU A 151 2.98 12.54 -14.55
C LEU A 151 1.50 12.56 -14.20
N THR A 152 0.69 13.27 -14.99
CA THR A 152 -0.76 13.13 -14.94
C THR A 152 -1.17 12.00 -15.87
N VAL A 153 -2.03 11.09 -15.42
CA VAL A 153 -2.53 10.00 -16.26
C VAL A 153 -3.63 10.53 -17.18
N PRO A 154 -3.48 10.41 -18.52
CA PRO A 154 -4.48 10.94 -19.46
C PRO A 154 -5.88 10.39 -19.21
N PHE A 155 -6.89 11.25 -19.36
CA PHE A 155 -8.32 10.89 -19.24
C PHE A 155 -8.77 10.40 -17.86
N THR A 156 -7.92 10.52 -16.84
CA THR A 156 -8.25 10.28 -15.44
C THR A 156 -7.82 11.47 -14.59
N ASP A 157 -8.12 11.43 -13.30
CA ASP A 157 -7.61 12.38 -12.32
C ASP A 157 -6.48 11.77 -11.47
N GLU A 158 -5.84 10.71 -11.98
CA GLU A 158 -4.75 10.01 -11.30
C GLU A 158 -3.40 10.71 -11.56
N ILE A 159 -2.52 10.63 -10.56
CA ILE A 159 -1.15 11.13 -10.63
C ILE A 159 -0.21 9.94 -10.51
N ASP A 160 0.67 9.79 -11.49
CA ASP A 160 1.65 8.71 -11.56
C ASP A 160 3.00 9.17 -11.03
N TYR A 161 3.42 8.61 -9.90
CA TYR A 161 4.73 8.82 -9.30
C TYR A 161 5.67 7.70 -9.74
N ILE A 162 6.66 8.06 -10.55
CA ILE A 162 7.54 7.11 -11.24
C ILE A 162 8.91 7.09 -10.59
N TYR A 163 9.38 5.88 -10.31
CA TYR A 163 10.70 5.61 -9.76
C TYR A 163 11.49 4.73 -10.73
N ASP A 164 12.67 5.19 -11.13
CA ASP A 164 13.60 4.43 -11.95
C ASP A 164 14.30 3.37 -11.07
N THR A 165 14.17 2.10 -11.43
CA THR A 165 14.68 0.95 -10.67
C THR A 165 15.66 0.16 -11.53
N GLY A 166 16.69 0.85 -12.03
CA GLY A 166 17.66 0.28 -12.98
C GLY A 166 17.06 0.21 -14.40
N PRO A 167 16.96 -0.98 -15.03
CA PRO A 167 16.38 -1.13 -16.36
C PRO A 167 14.83 -1.13 -16.37
N TYR A 168 14.21 -0.99 -15.20
CA TYR A 168 12.76 -0.98 -15.03
C TYR A 168 12.30 0.36 -14.44
N GLU A 169 10.99 0.62 -14.54
CA GLU A 169 10.33 1.73 -13.89
C GLU A 169 9.13 1.23 -13.08
N LEU A 170 9.00 1.78 -11.86
CA LEU A 170 7.93 1.47 -10.92
C LEU A 170 7.02 2.70 -10.81
N HIS A 171 5.75 2.51 -11.15
CA HIS A 171 4.73 3.54 -11.26
C HIS A 171 3.72 3.39 -10.14
N PHE A 172 3.67 4.35 -9.23
CA PHE A 172 2.62 4.43 -8.22
C PHE A 172 1.53 5.37 -8.72
N VAL A 173 0.41 4.79 -9.17
CA VAL A 173 -0.73 5.55 -9.68
C VAL A 173 -1.64 5.91 -8.51
N ILE A 174 -1.62 7.19 -8.14
CA ILE A 174 -2.33 7.76 -6.99
C ILE A 174 -3.66 8.34 -7.45
N GLY A 175 -4.74 7.88 -6.82
CA GLY A 175 -6.10 8.35 -7.06
C GLY A 175 -6.41 9.68 -6.40
N LYS A 176 -7.66 10.14 -6.59
CA LYS A 176 -8.15 11.41 -6.02
C LYS A 176 -8.08 11.48 -4.49
N ASP A 177 -8.19 10.34 -3.82
CA ASP A 177 -8.19 10.23 -2.36
C ASP A 177 -6.77 10.25 -1.76
N GLN A 178 -5.75 10.51 -2.59
CA GLN A 178 -4.33 10.53 -2.22
C GLN A 178 -3.78 9.17 -1.79
N THR A 179 -4.44 8.08 -2.20
CA THR A 179 -3.94 6.71 -2.01
C THR A 179 -3.67 6.03 -3.36
N ALA A 180 -2.83 5.00 -3.36
CA ALA A 180 -2.54 4.27 -4.59
C ALA A 180 -3.75 3.45 -5.04
N ASP A 181 -4.14 3.58 -6.31
CA ASP A 181 -5.15 2.72 -6.94
C ASP A 181 -4.51 1.41 -7.38
N HIS A 182 -3.37 1.51 -8.07
CA HIS A 182 -2.52 0.39 -8.44
C HIS A 182 -1.05 0.80 -8.60
N VAL A 183 -0.16 -0.20 -8.65
CA VAL A 183 1.27 -0.02 -8.91
C VAL A 183 1.63 -0.80 -10.17
N ASN A 184 2.34 -0.19 -11.11
CA ASN A 184 2.78 -0.85 -12.34
C ASN A 184 4.30 -1.02 -12.35
N LEU A 185 4.77 -2.17 -12.82
CA LEU A 185 6.18 -2.43 -13.10
C LEU A 185 6.33 -2.80 -14.57
N ARG A 186 7.25 -2.14 -15.27
CA ARG A 186 7.58 -2.40 -16.67
C ARG A 186 9.03 -2.05 -16.98
N ALA A 187 9.51 -2.47 -18.15
CA ALA A 187 10.82 -2.06 -18.65
C ALA A 187 10.79 -0.59 -19.08
N ARG A 188 11.94 0.10 -18.96
CA ARG A 188 12.14 1.46 -19.45
C ARG A 188 12.34 1.53 -20.96
#